data_AF-A0A847YZP9-F1
#
_entry.id   AF-A0A847YZP9-F1
#
_cell.length_a   1.000
_cell.length_b   1.000
_cell.length_c   1.000
_cell.angle_alpha   90.00
_cell.angle_beta   90.00
_cell.angle_gamma   90.00
#
_symmetry.space_group_name_H-M   'P 1'
#
loop_
_entity.id
_entity.type
_entity.pdbx_description
1 polymer ?
#
loop_
_entity_poly.entity_id
_entity_poly.type
_entity_poly.pdbx_seq_one_letter_code
_entity_poly.pdbx_strand_id
1 'polypeptide(L)'
;MKIKLIGTDGVGWSIDKDRKNAEYFLKKIPGVELVEKYSRADILFFVWYAQIVSINKIFLFFWRKLLGRKTVAVVTNNLENYQQAKKLIDYWISPNEKISNFLKNEGCSYSQIPFYVSPEIYKPLKESKEKICEILKIDKNKIANRILIGTFQRDSLGNNLLAPKWQKDPDLLIKILRLLPKEKIMLVLAGPRRHYVISECQKYDIPFIFVGDYNYIENKEDDILINNLPEETINLLYNLIDLCIVSSKSEGGPKAILQAALTRTMIFSTDVGLAQDFIHEDLIYNETSINKIIDWVKNEHRQAKDLEYINENYERAAAMLNKNNYIKKYQDLISKLNKMKQKKILATLIGRLNKYPTFLKWKYKIYFIIGREIRDGLFYLNKLKPGDTAIDCGANIGKYTKMMMDKGAEVYAFEPNPYAFGELSKKFPGSNKVHCINKGVYTQNTTMPLYLHKNASEDQVKWSIGSSLLEYKGNINPKDYIVVGLIDLSGFINSLGREIKLVKMDVEGVECEIITSLIDSGAIKKIKWLLVEGHGKRIPEMRVKMDQLKDRIKKEKIKNIYFNWD
;
A
#
# COMPACT_ATOMS: atom_id res chain seq x y z
N MET A 1 -20.19 11.57 -17.03
CA MET A 1 -20.00 11.02 -15.67
C MET A 1 -18.56 11.28 -15.25
N LYS A 2 -18.36 12.03 -14.17
CA LYS A 2 -17.02 12.36 -13.65
C LYS A 2 -16.61 11.37 -12.56
N ILE A 3 -15.46 10.74 -12.69
CA ILE A 3 -14.99 9.70 -11.77
C ILE A 3 -13.66 10.11 -11.15
N LYS A 4 -13.57 10.06 -9.81
CA LYS A 4 -12.29 10.12 -9.09
C LYS A 4 -11.86 8.70 -8.76
N LEU A 5 -10.78 8.24 -9.39
CA LEU A 5 -10.11 6.98 -9.06
C LEU A 5 -9.28 7.13 -7.79
N ILE A 6 -9.46 6.19 -6.86
CA ILE A 6 -8.84 6.14 -5.54
C ILE A 6 -8.21 4.77 -5.34
N GLY A 7 -6.96 4.79 -4.86
CA GLY A 7 -6.15 3.62 -4.54
C GLY A 7 -4.83 3.63 -5.27
N THR A 8 -3.76 3.81 -4.50
CA THR A 8 -2.35 3.69 -4.88
C THR A 8 -1.59 3.38 -3.59
N ASP A 9 -0.55 2.55 -3.67
CA ASP A 9 0.38 2.30 -2.57
C ASP A 9 1.79 2.86 -2.87
N GLY A 10 2.03 3.32 -4.11
CA GLY A 10 3.29 3.93 -4.53
C GLY A 10 4.41 2.93 -4.76
N VAL A 11 4.10 1.63 -4.72
CA VAL A 11 5.08 0.53 -4.81
C VAL A 11 5.19 0.00 -6.24
N GLY A 12 4.25 0.34 -7.12
CA GLY A 12 4.20 -0.17 -8.50
C GLY A 12 3.81 -1.65 -8.60
N TRP A 13 3.22 -2.22 -7.55
CA TRP A 13 2.75 -3.61 -7.52
C TRP A 13 1.26 -3.71 -7.87
N SER A 14 0.50 -4.59 -7.21
CA SER A 14 -0.87 -4.93 -7.61
C SER A 14 -1.82 -3.75 -7.61
N ILE A 15 -1.91 -2.97 -6.52
CA ILE A 15 -2.91 -1.88 -6.39
C ILE A 15 -2.64 -0.80 -7.45
N ASP A 16 -1.38 -0.42 -7.64
CA ASP A 16 -1.01 0.56 -8.66
C ASP A 16 -1.28 0.04 -10.08
N LYS A 17 -1.02 -1.24 -10.36
CA LYS A 17 -1.36 -1.88 -11.64
C LYS A 17 -2.88 -1.91 -11.87
N ASP A 18 -3.66 -2.25 -10.85
CA ASP A 18 -5.12 -2.30 -10.91
C ASP A 18 -5.72 -0.89 -11.12
N ARG A 19 -5.13 0.13 -10.48
CA ARG A 19 -5.44 1.55 -10.73
C ARG A 19 -5.20 1.94 -12.19
N LYS A 20 -4.01 1.65 -12.72
CA LYS A 20 -3.64 1.95 -14.11
C LYS A 20 -4.58 1.26 -15.10
N ASN A 21 -4.93 0.00 -14.86
CA ASN A 21 -5.87 -0.74 -15.69
C ASN A 21 -7.27 -0.12 -15.64
N ALA A 22 -7.81 0.15 -14.45
CA ALA A 22 -9.11 0.81 -14.30
C ALA A 22 -9.14 2.18 -14.99
N GLU A 23 -8.07 2.97 -14.86
CA GLU A 23 -7.90 4.24 -15.56
C GLU A 23 -7.97 4.07 -17.08
N TYR A 24 -7.20 3.13 -17.63
CA TYR A 24 -7.16 2.84 -19.06
C TYR A 24 -8.53 2.47 -19.61
N PHE A 25 -9.26 1.56 -18.94
CA PHE A 25 -10.57 1.11 -19.42
C PHE A 25 -11.66 2.17 -19.25
N LEU A 26 -11.66 2.91 -18.14
CA LEU A 26 -12.64 3.98 -17.91
C LEU A 26 -12.49 5.12 -18.93
N LYS A 27 -11.26 5.48 -19.32
CA LYS A 27 -10.99 6.50 -20.35
C LYS A 27 -11.55 6.13 -21.73
N LYS A 28 -11.78 4.85 -22.00
CA LYS A 28 -12.35 4.37 -23.27
C LYS A 28 -13.87 4.38 -23.31
N ILE A 29 -14.54 4.68 -22.20
CA ILE A 29 -16.00 4.68 -22.14
C ILE A 29 -16.53 6.07 -22.55
N PRO A 30 -17.34 6.17 -23.61
CA PRO A 30 -17.92 7.45 -24.02
C PRO A 30 -18.69 8.13 -22.87
N GLY A 31 -18.43 9.42 -22.67
CA GLY A 31 -19.07 10.21 -21.61
C GLY A 31 -18.52 9.99 -20.20
N VAL A 32 -17.44 9.22 -20.02
CA VAL A 32 -16.69 9.14 -18.77
C VAL A 32 -15.52 10.13 -18.79
N GLU A 33 -15.39 10.92 -17.73
CA GLU A 33 -14.28 11.85 -17.51
C GLU A 33 -13.60 11.52 -16.18
N LEU A 34 -12.29 11.33 -16.17
CA LEU A 34 -11.53 11.15 -14.93
C LEU A 34 -11.10 12.49 -14.36
N VAL A 35 -11.34 12.71 -13.07
CA VAL A 35 -11.04 13.98 -12.40
C VAL A 35 -10.17 13.78 -11.18
N GLU A 36 -9.27 14.72 -10.92
CA GLU A 36 -8.37 14.66 -9.76
C GLU A 36 -9.00 15.17 -8.46
N LYS A 37 -9.87 16.18 -8.56
CA LYS A 37 -10.48 16.81 -7.40
C LYS A 37 -11.76 16.09 -7.01
N TYR A 38 -11.87 15.69 -5.74
CA TYR A 38 -13.11 15.17 -5.15
C TYR A 38 -14.30 16.07 -5.45
N SER A 39 -14.15 17.40 -5.35
CA SER A 39 -15.25 18.34 -5.59
C SER A 39 -15.92 18.20 -6.98
N ARG A 40 -15.17 17.75 -8.00
CA ARG A 40 -15.63 17.61 -9.39
C ARG A 40 -16.18 16.23 -9.73
N ALA A 41 -15.98 15.22 -8.89
CA ALA A 41 -16.41 13.86 -9.19
C ALA A 41 -17.89 13.63 -8.89
N ASP A 42 -18.55 12.82 -9.72
CA ASP A 42 -19.88 12.24 -9.48
C ASP A 42 -19.78 10.88 -8.77
N ILE A 43 -18.68 10.17 -9.02
CA ILE A 43 -18.37 8.85 -8.46
C ILE A 43 -16.98 8.84 -7.83
N LEU A 44 -16.89 8.31 -6.61
CA LEU A 44 -15.62 7.87 -6.04
C LEU A 44 -15.45 6.38 -6.36
N PHE A 45 -14.42 6.05 -7.13
CA PHE A 45 -14.13 4.69 -7.55
C PHE A 45 -12.90 4.20 -6.81
N PHE A 46 -13.08 3.23 -5.92
CA PHE A 46 -12.04 2.59 -5.12
C PHE A 46 -11.58 1.32 -5.82
N VAL A 47 -10.32 1.26 -6.22
CA VAL A 47 -9.74 0.01 -6.76
C VAL A 47 -9.45 -1.02 -5.68
N TRP A 48 -9.55 -0.62 -4.41
CA TRP A 48 -9.52 -1.50 -3.26
C TRP A 48 -10.51 -1.01 -2.19
N TYR A 49 -11.52 -1.82 -1.89
CA TYR A 49 -12.63 -1.37 -1.06
C TYR A 49 -12.25 -0.97 0.37
N ALA A 50 -11.24 -1.61 0.98
CA ALA A 50 -10.88 -1.34 2.37
C ALA A 50 -10.45 0.13 2.59
N GLN A 51 -9.98 0.81 1.55
CA GLN A 51 -9.62 2.23 1.61
C GLN A 51 -10.81 3.14 1.91
N ILE A 52 -12.04 2.69 1.68
CA ILE A 52 -13.22 3.49 2.06
C ILE A 52 -13.38 3.58 3.58
N VAL A 53 -12.86 2.59 4.32
CA VAL A 53 -12.99 2.48 5.78
C VAL A 53 -12.14 3.55 6.49
N SER A 54 -10.99 3.91 5.92
CA SER A 54 -10.10 4.95 6.45
C SER A 54 -10.53 6.37 6.08
N ILE A 55 -11.42 6.53 5.10
CA ILE A 55 -11.93 7.85 4.73
C ILE A 55 -12.90 8.38 5.78
N ASN A 56 -12.83 9.69 6.03
CA ASN A 56 -13.70 10.41 6.95
C ASN A 56 -15.20 10.11 6.63
N LYS A 57 -15.88 9.48 7.60
CA LYS A 57 -17.28 9.05 7.48
C LYS A 57 -18.25 10.22 7.29
N ILE A 58 -17.96 11.38 7.86
CA ILE A 58 -18.78 12.59 7.73
C ILE A 58 -18.71 13.10 6.28
N PHE A 59 -17.51 13.10 5.69
CA PHE A 59 -17.33 13.42 4.27
C PHE A 59 -18.10 12.46 3.36
N LEU A 60 -17.97 11.14 3.56
CA LEU A 60 -18.69 10.14 2.77
C LEU A 60 -20.21 10.22 2.95
N PHE A 61 -20.67 10.51 4.18
CA PHE A 61 -22.07 10.76 4.46
C PHE A 61 -22.58 11.97 3.68
N PHE A 62 -21.88 13.10 3.74
CA PHE A 62 -22.23 14.31 2.98
C PHE A 62 -22.23 14.04 1.47
N TRP A 63 -21.18 13.38 0.97
CA TRP A 63 -21.04 13.00 -0.42
C TRP A 63 -22.24 12.21 -0.94
N ARG A 64 -22.62 11.15 -0.22
CA ARG A 64 -23.67 10.23 -0.67
C ARG A 64 -25.07 10.75 -0.40
N LYS A 65 -25.32 11.27 0.81
CA LYS A 65 -26.66 11.66 1.26
C LYS A 65 -27.06 13.08 0.87
N LEU A 66 -26.11 14.01 0.84
CA LEU A 66 -26.39 15.43 0.55
C LEU A 66 -26.11 15.79 -0.91
N LEU A 67 -25.03 15.27 -1.51
CA LEU A 67 -24.73 15.52 -2.93
C LEU A 67 -25.35 14.48 -3.88
N GLY A 68 -25.89 13.38 -3.36
CA GLY A 68 -26.47 12.31 -4.18
C GLY A 68 -25.44 11.58 -5.05
N ARG A 69 -24.16 11.68 -4.70
CA ARG A 69 -23.03 11.09 -5.43
C ARG A 69 -22.79 9.64 -5.01
N LYS A 70 -22.14 8.86 -5.87
CA LYS A 70 -22.01 7.41 -5.70
C LYS A 70 -20.60 7.02 -5.27
N THR A 71 -20.51 5.84 -4.67
CA THR A 71 -19.28 5.16 -4.31
C THR A 71 -19.27 3.77 -4.94
N VAL A 72 -18.19 3.47 -5.65
CA VAL A 72 -17.96 2.20 -6.33
C VAL A 72 -16.69 1.61 -5.75
N ALA A 73 -16.66 0.32 -5.46
CA ALA A 73 -15.47 -0.31 -4.91
C ALA A 73 -15.25 -1.73 -5.43
N VAL A 74 -13.99 -2.05 -5.71
CA VAL A 74 -13.55 -3.41 -6.08
C VAL A 74 -13.28 -4.23 -4.81
N VAL A 75 -13.92 -5.40 -4.72
CA VAL A 75 -13.69 -6.36 -3.65
C VAL A 75 -12.37 -7.10 -3.86
N THR A 76 -11.64 -7.30 -2.77
CA THR A 76 -10.49 -8.22 -2.69
C THR A 76 -10.81 -9.26 -1.61
N ASN A 77 -10.19 -10.45 -1.63
CA ASN A 77 -10.67 -11.62 -0.86
C ASN A 77 -10.82 -11.42 0.64
N ASN A 78 -10.06 -10.51 1.23
CA ASN A 78 -10.24 -10.28 2.64
C ASN A 78 -11.49 -9.43 2.84
N LEU A 79 -12.60 -10.04 3.28
CA LEU A 79 -13.85 -9.39 3.66
C LEU A 79 -13.79 -8.76 5.06
N GLU A 80 -12.59 -8.61 5.63
CA GLU A 80 -12.34 -7.79 6.82
C GLU A 80 -12.97 -6.40 6.69
N ASN A 81 -13.69 -5.98 7.72
CA ASN A 81 -14.41 -4.70 7.74
C ASN A 81 -15.50 -4.56 6.65
N TYR A 82 -15.89 -5.65 5.97
CA TYR A 82 -16.96 -5.65 4.98
C TYR A 82 -18.25 -5.04 5.53
N GLN A 83 -18.66 -5.38 6.76
CA GLN A 83 -19.89 -4.84 7.37
C GLN A 83 -19.85 -3.32 7.52
N GLN A 84 -18.67 -2.74 7.78
CA GLN A 84 -18.49 -1.29 7.82
C GLN A 84 -18.50 -0.70 6.40
N ALA A 85 -17.80 -1.33 5.46
CA ALA A 85 -17.69 -0.89 4.09
C ALA A 85 -19.02 -0.97 3.32
N LYS A 86 -19.85 -2.00 3.56
CA LYS A 86 -21.20 -2.21 3.00
C LYS A 86 -22.11 -1.02 3.23
N LYS A 87 -22.01 -0.38 4.40
CA LYS A 87 -22.78 0.83 4.71
C LYS A 87 -22.32 2.04 3.89
N LEU A 88 -21.09 2.02 3.37
CA LEU A 88 -20.41 3.12 2.71
C LEU A 88 -20.38 3.01 1.19
N ILE A 89 -20.53 1.81 0.62
CA ILE A 89 -20.43 1.53 -0.81
C ILE A 89 -21.81 1.40 -1.43
N ASP A 90 -22.04 2.05 -2.57
CA ASP A 90 -23.30 1.98 -3.31
C ASP A 90 -23.32 0.85 -4.33
N TYR A 91 -22.16 0.55 -4.93
CA TYR A 91 -22.05 -0.45 -5.97
C TYR A 91 -20.70 -1.16 -5.91
N TRP A 92 -20.72 -2.49 -6.00
CA TRP A 92 -19.54 -3.32 -5.86
C TRP A 92 -19.05 -3.86 -7.21
N ILE A 93 -17.75 -4.07 -7.30
CA ILE A 93 -17.13 -4.81 -8.40
C ILE A 93 -16.56 -6.09 -7.79
N SER A 94 -17.09 -7.22 -8.25
CA SER A 94 -16.64 -8.55 -7.85
C SER A 94 -15.60 -9.07 -8.83
N PRO A 95 -14.44 -9.58 -8.38
CA PRO A 95 -13.44 -10.16 -9.27
C PRO A 95 -13.80 -11.58 -9.74
N ASN A 96 -14.63 -12.33 -9.00
CA ASN A 96 -14.89 -13.74 -9.28
C ASN A 96 -16.32 -14.16 -8.88
N GLU A 97 -16.72 -15.38 -9.25
CA GLU A 97 -18.06 -15.89 -8.97
C GLU A 97 -18.33 -16.08 -7.47
N LYS A 98 -17.34 -16.56 -6.70
CA LYS A 98 -17.45 -16.76 -5.25
C LYS A 98 -17.84 -15.47 -4.51
N ILE A 99 -17.19 -14.35 -4.87
CA ILE A 99 -17.51 -13.03 -4.31
C ILE A 99 -18.83 -12.49 -4.88
N SER A 100 -19.16 -12.78 -6.14
CA SER A 100 -20.45 -12.39 -6.72
C SER A 100 -21.61 -13.04 -5.97
N ASN A 101 -21.52 -14.33 -5.67
CA ASN A 101 -22.50 -15.07 -4.88
C ASN A 101 -22.59 -14.54 -3.45
N PHE A 102 -21.46 -14.24 -2.81
CA PHE A 102 -21.45 -13.58 -1.49
C PHE A 102 -22.19 -12.23 -1.51
N LEU A 103 -21.86 -11.33 -2.46
CA LEU A 103 -22.50 -10.02 -2.58
C LEU A 103 -23.99 -10.13 -2.89
N LYS A 104 -24.39 -11.10 -3.72
CA LYS A 104 -25.79 -11.40 -4.01
C LYS A 104 -26.55 -11.80 -2.74
N ASN A 105 -26.01 -12.72 -1.94
CA ASN A 105 -26.61 -13.16 -0.68
C ASN A 105 -26.71 -12.00 0.34
N GLU A 106 -25.75 -11.10 0.32
CA GLU A 106 -25.75 -9.89 1.15
C GLU A 106 -26.67 -8.77 0.63
N GLY A 107 -27.40 -8.98 -0.48
CA GLY A 107 -28.29 -7.98 -1.07
C GLY A 107 -27.57 -6.77 -1.66
N CYS A 108 -26.31 -6.91 -2.03
CA CYS A 108 -25.51 -5.84 -2.61
C CYS A 108 -25.71 -5.73 -4.13
N SER A 109 -25.70 -4.51 -4.66
CA SER A 109 -25.61 -4.29 -6.11
C SER A 109 -24.17 -4.47 -6.58
N TYR A 110 -23.94 -5.27 -7.61
CA TYR A 110 -22.61 -5.56 -8.11
C TYR A 110 -22.54 -5.85 -9.62
N SER A 111 -21.33 -5.77 -10.17
CA SER A 111 -20.94 -6.36 -11.47
C SER A 111 -19.70 -7.24 -11.30
N GLN A 112 -19.63 -8.35 -12.03
CA GLN A 112 -18.45 -9.21 -12.06
C GLN A 112 -17.46 -8.76 -13.14
N ILE A 113 -16.33 -8.21 -12.69
CA ILE A 113 -15.21 -7.77 -13.54
C ILE A 113 -13.92 -8.34 -12.90
N PRO A 114 -13.31 -9.37 -13.49
CA PRO A 114 -12.08 -9.96 -12.96
C PRO A 114 -10.91 -8.98 -13.02
N PHE A 115 -9.86 -9.24 -12.24
CA PHE A 115 -8.61 -8.49 -12.36
C PHE A 115 -8.08 -8.59 -13.79
N TYR A 116 -7.50 -7.50 -14.28
CA TYR A 116 -6.98 -7.47 -15.65
C TYR A 116 -5.51 -7.93 -15.69
N VAL A 117 -5.23 -8.86 -16.58
CA VAL A 117 -3.90 -9.26 -17.05
C VAL A 117 -3.92 -9.11 -18.56
N SER A 118 -2.92 -8.44 -19.15
CA SER A 118 -2.91 -8.11 -20.58
C SER A 118 -2.57 -9.35 -21.43
N PRO A 119 -3.46 -9.82 -22.32
CA PRO A 119 -3.15 -10.89 -23.27
C PRO A 119 -2.13 -10.48 -24.36
N GLU A 120 -1.79 -9.18 -24.46
CA GLU A 120 -0.74 -8.70 -25.36
C GLU A 120 0.65 -8.92 -24.79
N ILE A 121 0.76 -8.93 -23.45
CA ILE A 121 2.00 -9.15 -22.70
C ILE A 121 2.12 -10.63 -22.36
N TYR A 122 1.11 -11.20 -21.69
CA TYR A 122 1.10 -12.60 -21.29
C TYR A 122 0.51 -13.45 -22.41
N LYS A 123 1.39 -14.17 -23.10
CA LYS A 123 1.06 -15.00 -24.26
C LYS A 123 2.17 -16.01 -24.52
N PRO A 124 1.87 -17.10 -25.25
CA PRO A 124 2.89 -18.00 -25.75
C PRO A 124 3.90 -17.24 -26.62
N LEU A 125 5.18 -17.51 -26.38
CA LEU A 125 6.31 -16.95 -27.11
C LEU A 125 6.77 -17.88 -28.23
N LYS A 126 7.43 -17.32 -29.25
CA LYS A 126 8.01 -18.12 -30.35
C LYS A 126 9.44 -18.56 -30.03
N GLU A 127 10.06 -17.87 -29.09
CA GLU A 127 11.40 -18.11 -28.58
C GLU A 127 11.49 -19.49 -27.92
N SER A 128 12.57 -20.23 -28.20
CA SER A 128 12.82 -21.51 -27.54
C SER A 128 13.18 -21.32 -26.06
N LYS A 129 13.07 -22.38 -25.26
CA LYS A 129 13.46 -22.33 -23.84
C LYS A 129 14.93 -21.95 -23.67
N GLU A 130 15.81 -22.38 -24.57
CA GLU A 130 17.24 -22.01 -24.59
C GLU A 130 17.38 -20.50 -24.76
N LYS A 131 16.65 -19.92 -25.72
CA LYS A 131 16.71 -18.47 -25.95
C LYS A 131 16.18 -17.68 -24.75
N ILE A 132 15.11 -18.17 -24.12
CA ILE A 132 14.58 -17.57 -22.90
C ILE A 132 15.61 -17.63 -21.76
N CYS A 133 16.33 -18.74 -21.61
CA CYS A 133 17.40 -18.85 -20.61
C CYS A 133 18.54 -17.86 -20.85
N GLU A 134 18.95 -17.66 -22.10
CA GLU A 134 19.94 -16.63 -22.45
C GLU A 134 19.48 -15.23 -22.03
N ILE A 135 18.23 -14.87 -22.34
CA ILE A 135 17.66 -13.56 -22.00
C ILE A 135 17.60 -13.37 -20.48
N LEU A 136 17.18 -14.42 -19.75
CA LEU A 136 17.05 -14.40 -18.29
C LEU A 136 18.38 -14.64 -17.56
N LYS A 137 19.48 -14.87 -18.29
CA LYS A 137 20.80 -15.24 -17.73
C LYS A 137 20.75 -16.47 -16.82
N ILE A 138 19.90 -17.44 -17.17
CA ILE A 138 19.78 -18.71 -16.47
C ILE A 138 20.75 -19.72 -17.09
N ASP A 139 21.56 -20.36 -16.25
CA ASP A 139 22.43 -21.46 -16.68
C ASP A 139 21.58 -22.67 -17.10
N LYS A 140 21.55 -22.95 -18.40
CA LYS A 140 20.81 -24.07 -19.00
C LYS A 140 21.18 -25.43 -18.40
N ASN A 141 22.42 -25.60 -17.94
CA ASN A 141 22.87 -26.88 -17.40
C ASN A 141 22.17 -27.20 -16.07
N LYS A 142 21.76 -26.17 -15.31
CA LYS A 142 21.04 -26.35 -14.04
C LYS A 142 19.61 -26.85 -14.23
N ILE A 143 19.01 -26.58 -15.40
CA ILE A 143 17.61 -26.91 -15.69
C ILE A 143 17.45 -28.08 -16.67
N ALA A 144 18.54 -28.55 -17.27
CA ALA A 144 18.51 -29.63 -18.24
C ALA A 144 17.90 -30.92 -17.63
N ASN A 145 17.00 -31.56 -18.37
CA ASN A 145 16.31 -32.80 -17.97
C ASN A 145 15.51 -32.71 -16.66
N ARG A 146 15.05 -31.51 -16.29
CA ARG A 146 14.22 -31.28 -15.09
C ARG A 146 12.88 -30.66 -15.46
N ILE A 147 11.87 -30.98 -14.66
CA ILE A 147 10.57 -30.30 -14.67
C ILE A 147 10.71 -28.96 -13.95
N LEU A 148 10.42 -27.87 -14.65
CA LEU A 148 10.53 -26.53 -14.13
C LEU A 148 9.23 -26.10 -13.46
N ILE A 149 9.26 -25.91 -12.14
CA ILE A 149 8.09 -25.52 -11.34
C ILE A 149 8.21 -24.04 -11.00
N GLY A 150 7.22 -23.22 -11.35
CA GLY A 150 7.25 -21.77 -11.14
C GLY A 150 6.27 -21.27 -10.09
N THR A 151 6.74 -20.33 -9.27
CA THR A 151 5.89 -19.47 -8.44
C THR A 151 6.48 -18.06 -8.37
N PHE A 152 5.68 -17.06 -8.76
CA PHE A 152 6.11 -15.66 -8.91
C PHE A 152 5.34 -14.72 -7.97
N GLN A 153 4.82 -15.28 -6.88
CA GLN A 153 4.04 -14.55 -5.89
C GLN A 153 4.94 -14.07 -4.75
N ARG A 154 4.48 -13.13 -3.92
CA ARG A 154 5.19 -12.81 -2.65
C ARG A 154 4.89 -13.89 -1.64
N ASP A 155 5.89 -14.38 -0.90
CA ASP A 155 5.70 -15.37 0.17
C ASP A 155 6.13 -14.90 1.56
N SER A 156 6.88 -13.81 1.64
CA SER A 156 7.42 -13.32 2.91
C SER A 156 6.65 -12.10 3.44
N LEU A 157 6.61 -11.93 4.76
CA LEU A 157 6.06 -10.72 5.39
C LEU A 157 7.04 -9.55 5.27
N GLY A 158 6.52 -8.32 5.13
CA GLY A 158 7.39 -7.13 4.99
C GLY A 158 8.07 -6.71 6.29
N ASN A 159 7.49 -7.03 7.44
CA ASN A 159 8.06 -6.75 8.76
C ASN A 159 8.97 -7.87 9.27
N ASN A 160 8.90 -9.06 8.68
CA ASN A 160 9.79 -10.19 8.94
C ASN A 160 9.89 -11.03 7.67
N LEU A 161 10.99 -10.83 6.92
CA LEU A 161 11.21 -11.48 5.64
C LEU A 161 11.41 -13.00 5.77
N LEU A 162 11.75 -13.50 6.96
CA LEU A 162 11.86 -14.95 7.22
C LEU A 162 10.57 -15.54 7.81
N ALA A 163 9.47 -14.78 7.87
CA ALA A 163 8.18 -15.30 8.27
C ALA A 163 7.27 -15.51 7.04
N PRO A 164 6.51 -16.63 7.02
CA PRO A 164 5.60 -16.92 5.93
C PRO A 164 4.44 -15.93 5.91
N LYS A 165 4.08 -15.50 4.71
CA LYS A 165 2.87 -14.75 4.45
C LYS A 165 1.69 -15.71 4.38
N TRP A 166 0.98 -15.85 5.50
CA TRP A 166 -0.09 -16.83 5.68
C TRP A 166 -1.15 -16.85 4.56
N GLN A 167 -1.48 -15.71 3.94
CA GLN A 167 -2.47 -15.66 2.84
C GLN A 167 -2.03 -16.48 1.62
N LYS A 168 -0.72 -16.57 1.42
CA LYS A 168 -0.05 -17.19 0.27
C LYS A 168 0.42 -18.61 0.56
N ASP A 169 0.35 -19.01 1.83
CA ASP A 169 0.64 -20.36 2.31
C ASP A 169 1.86 -21.00 1.61
N PRO A 170 3.05 -20.39 1.77
CA PRO A 170 4.27 -20.97 1.22
C PRO A 170 4.66 -22.28 1.90
N ASP A 171 4.14 -22.56 3.10
CA ASP A 171 4.38 -23.82 3.80
C ASP A 171 3.78 -25.00 3.04
N LEU A 172 2.58 -24.84 2.49
CA LEU A 172 1.98 -25.85 1.61
C LEU A 172 2.85 -26.08 0.35
N LEU A 173 3.41 -25.03 -0.26
CA LEU A 173 4.34 -25.17 -1.37
C LEU A 173 5.58 -25.98 -0.97
N ILE A 174 6.22 -25.64 0.15
CA ILE A 174 7.39 -26.37 0.65
C ILE A 174 7.05 -27.83 0.95
N LYS A 175 5.88 -28.11 1.53
CA LYS A 175 5.37 -29.47 1.76
C LYS A 175 5.27 -30.27 0.45
N ILE A 176 4.71 -29.67 -0.61
CA ILE A 176 4.62 -30.31 -1.93
C ILE A 176 6.03 -30.59 -2.48
N LEU A 177 6.91 -29.59 -2.49
CA LEU A 177 8.26 -29.71 -3.06
C LEU A 177 9.10 -30.77 -2.35
N ARG A 178 8.94 -30.94 -1.03
CA ARG A 178 9.62 -31.98 -0.24
C ARG A 178 9.20 -33.40 -0.59
N LEU A 179 8.00 -33.59 -1.15
CA LEU A 179 7.48 -34.90 -1.56
C LEU A 179 7.86 -35.26 -3.01
N LEU A 180 8.42 -34.31 -3.75
CA LEU A 180 8.85 -34.51 -5.14
C LEU A 180 10.30 -35.01 -5.21
N PRO A 181 10.63 -35.83 -6.24
CA PRO A 181 12.01 -36.25 -6.51
C PRO A 181 12.88 -35.03 -6.86
N LYS A 182 13.78 -34.64 -5.96
CA LYS A 182 14.59 -33.41 -6.04
C LYS A 182 15.44 -33.36 -7.31
N GLU A 183 15.97 -34.50 -7.75
CA GLU A 183 16.77 -34.64 -8.95
C GLU A 183 15.98 -34.38 -10.24
N LYS A 184 14.65 -34.57 -10.22
CA LYS A 184 13.77 -34.37 -11.38
C LYS A 184 13.18 -32.97 -11.48
N ILE A 185 13.30 -32.14 -10.44
CA ILE A 185 12.65 -30.82 -10.40
C ILE A 185 13.65 -29.67 -10.30
N MET A 186 13.21 -28.50 -10.74
CA MET A 186 13.85 -27.22 -10.43
C MET A 186 12.78 -26.18 -10.14
N LEU A 187 12.84 -25.58 -8.95
CA LEU A 187 11.94 -24.48 -8.58
C LEU A 187 12.46 -23.16 -9.18
N VAL A 188 11.66 -22.49 -9.99
CA VAL A 188 11.97 -21.17 -10.55
C VAL A 188 11.19 -20.11 -9.78
N LEU A 189 11.93 -19.23 -9.12
CA LEU A 189 11.42 -18.16 -8.27
C LEU A 189 11.71 -16.80 -8.90
N ALA A 190 10.74 -15.89 -8.78
CA ALA A 190 10.91 -14.50 -9.16
C ALA A 190 9.91 -13.61 -8.42
N GLY A 191 10.09 -12.30 -8.54
CA GLY A 191 9.30 -11.32 -7.80
C GLY A 191 9.91 -11.03 -6.43
N PRO A 192 9.41 -10.00 -5.72
CA PRO A 192 9.99 -9.59 -4.46
C PRO A 192 9.52 -10.48 -3.30
N ARG A 193 10.24 -10.41 -2.18
CA ARG A 193 9.91 -11.02 -0.89
C ARG A 193 9.74 -12.53 -1.01
N ARG A 194 10.80 -13.16 -1.53
CA ARG A 194 10.97 -14.61 -1.69
C ARG A 194 11.86 -15.24 -0.61
N HIS A 195 12.31 -14.43 0.35
CA HIS A 195 13.27 -14.79 1.39
C HIS A 195 12.87 -16.05 2.16
N TYR A 196 11.61 -16.18 2.58
CA TYR A 196 11.11 -17.33 3.30
C TYR A 196 11.22 -18.63 2.48
N VAL A 197 10.69 -18.65 1.26
CA VAL A 197 10.73 -19.86 0.41
C VAL A 197 12.17 -20.21 0.05
N ILE A 198 13.04 -19.23 -0.22
CA ILE A 198 14.46 -19.48 -0.48
C ILE A 198 15.14 -20.09 0.75
N SER A 199 14.89 -19.55 1.95
CA SER A 199 15.41 -20.09 3.21
C SER A 199 14.96 -21.54 3.43
N GLU A 200 13.67 -21.85 3.23
CA GLU A 200 13.18 -23.22 3.38
C GLU A 200 13.71 -24.15 2.26
N CYS A 201 13.93 -23.65 1.04
CA CYS A 201 14.57 -24.44 -0.02
C CYS A 201 16.01 -24.81 0.36
N GLN A 202 16.79 -23.87 0.90
CA GLN A 202 18.14 -24.14 1.39
C GLN A 202 18.13 -25.16 2.53
N LYS A 203 17.24 -24.98 3.51
CA LYS A 203 17.10 -25.88 4.67
C LYS A 203 16.74 -27.31 4.31
N TYR A 204 15.93 -27.52 3.27
CA TYR A 204 15.49 -28.85 2.85
C TYR A 204 16.16 -29.35 1.57
N ASP A 205 17.24 -28.72 1.12
CA ASP A 205 17.95 -29.03 -0.13
C ASP A 205 17.01 -29.17 -1.33
N ILE A 206 16.05 -28.25 -1.46
CA ILE A 206 15.16 -28.17 -2.63
C ILE A 206 15.90 -27.36 -3.70
N PRO A 207 16.13 -27.89 -4.91
CA PRO A 207 16.82 -27.16 -5.95
C PRO A 207 15.96 -26.00 -6.46
N PHE A 208 16.54 -24.80 -6.47
CA PHE A 208 15.88 -23.61 -6.96
C PHE A 208 16.80 -22.70 -7.77
N ILE A 209 16.19 -21.87 -8.60
CA ILE A 209 16.78 -20.73 -9.29
C ILE A 209 15.96 -19.50 -8.93
N PHE A 210 16.62 -18.43 -8.52
CA PHE A 210 15.99 -17.14 -8.31
C PHE A 210 16.36 -16.18 -9.44
N VAL A 211 15.35 -15.57 -10.05
CA VAL A 211 15.51 -14.54 -11.07
C VAL A 211 15.18 -13.20 -10.42
N GLY A 212 16.23 -12.43 -10.16
CA GLY A 212 16.20 -11.16 -9.44
C GLY A 212 17.58 -10.86 -8.84
N ASP A 213 17.69 -9.76 -8.10
CA ASP A 213 18.88 -9.44 -7.33
C ASP A 213 18.91 -10.30 -6.05
N TYR A 214 19.78 -11.32 -6.06
CA TYR A 214 19.93 -12.26 -4.96
C TYR A 214 20.60 -11.65 -3.73
N ASN A 215 21.34 -10.54 -3.88
CA ASN A 215 22.05 -9.90 -2.75
C ASN A 215 21.06 -9.45 -1.68
N TYR A 216 19.87 -8.98 -2.08
CA TYR A 216 18.82 -8.60 -1.12
C TYR A 216 18.25 -9.80 -0.36
N ILE A 217 18.26 -11.00 -0.97
CA ILE A 217 17.84 -12.21 -0.30
C ILE A 217 18.90 -12.63 0.73
N GLU A 218 20.17 -12.64 0.33
CA GLU A 218 21.30 -13.00 1.17
C GLU A 218 21.47 -12.05 2.37
N ASN A 219 21.38 -10.73 2.12
CA ASN A 219 21.47 -9.68 3.14
C ASN A 219 20.19 -9.52 3.97
N LYS A 220 19.13 -10.29 3.68
CA LYS A 220 17.83 -10.23 4.37
C LYS A 220 17.22 -8.81 4.34
N GLU A 221 17.33 -8.16 3.20
CA GLU A 221 16.82 -6.81 2.96
C GLU A 221 15.49 -6.84 2.21
N ASP A 222 14.61 -5.88 2.47
CA ASP A 222 13.33 -5.79 1.75
C ASP A 222 13.57 -5.32 0.31
N ASP A 223 13.23 -6.19 -0.62
CA ASP A 223 13.49 -6.08 -2.05
C ASP A 223 12.25 -5.65 -2.84
N ILE A 224 11.19 -5.16 -2.17
CA ILE A 224 9.90 -4.88 -2.81
C ILE A 224 9.98 -3.93 -4.02
N LEU A 225 10.93 -2.99 -4.02
CA LEU A 225 11.16 -2.07 -5.14
C LEU A 225 12.20 -2.58 -6.15
N ILE A 226 13.01 -3.56 -5.78
CA ILE A 226 14.14 -4.05 -6.57
C ILE A 226 13.73 -5.26 -7.40
N ASN A 227 13.17 -6.27 -6.74
CA ASN A 227 12.74 -7.52 -7.36
C ASN A 227 11.30 -7.47 -7.88
N ASN A 228 10.70 -6.26 -7.98
CA ASN A 228 9.47 -6.03 -8.73
C ASN A 228 9.77 -6.01 -10.24
N LEU A 229 9.88 -7.20 -10.84
CA LEU A 229 10.28 -7.36 -12.24
C LEU A 229 9.22 -6.85 -13.24
N PRO A 230 9.64 -6.41 -14.44
CA PRO A 230 8.74 -6.08 -15.55
C PRO A 230 7.83 -7.25 -15.92
N GLU A 231 6.64 -6.94 -16.44
CA GLU A 231 5.65 -7.97 -16.80
C GLU A 231 6.14 -8.86 -17.96
N GLU A 232 6.94 -8.30 -18.86
CA GLU A 232 7.60 -9.00 -19.97
C GLU A 232 8.59 -10.05 -19.44
N THR A 233 9.31 -9.74 -18.38
CA THR A 233 10.22 -10.69 -17.71
C THR A 233 9.43 -11.82 -17.05
N ILE A 234 8.29 -11.51 -16.42
CA ILE A 234 7.44 -12.55 -15.85
C ILE A 234 6.81 -13.43 -16.96
N ASN A 235 6.43 -12.85 -18.11
CA ASN A 235 5.95 -13.64 -19.26
C ASN A 235 7.03 -14.61 -19.79
N LEU A 236 8.29 -14.17 -19.88
CA LEU A 236 9.41 -15.06 -20.22
C LEU A 236 9.50 -16.25 -19.26
N LEU A 237 9.36 -16.01 -17.95
CA LEU A 237 9.39 -17.07 -16.94
C LEU A 237 8.22 -18.06 -17.10
N TYR A 238 7.01 -17.57 -17.37
CA TYR A 238 5.86 -18.46 -17.65
C TYR A 238 6.05 -19.33 -18.89
N ASN A 239 6.74 -18.82 -19.91
CA ASN A 239 7.09 -19.57 -21.12
C ASN A 239 8.29 -20.52 -20.91
N LEU A 240 9.07 -20.33 -19.83
CA LEU A 240 10.16 -21.21 -19.46
C LEU A 240 9.66 -22.43 -18.66
N ILE A 241 8.79 -22.19 -17.67
CA ILE A 241 8.36 -23.23 -16.72
C ILE A 241 7.42 -24.25 -17.36
N ASP A 242 7.39 -25.46 -16.80
CA ASP A 242 6.49 -26.53 -17.20
C ASP A 242 5.21 -26.54 -16.38
N LEU A 243 5.31 -26.15 -15.12
CA LEU A 243 4.21 -26.17 -14.16
C LEU A 243 4.22 -24.92 -13.28
N CYS A 244 3.08 -24.25 -13.12
CA CYS A 244 2.86 -23.24 -12.11
C CYS A 244 2.12 -23.84 -10.91
N ILE A 245 2.55 -23.53 -9.68
CA ILE A 245 1.83 -23.93 -8.46
C ILE A 245 1.36 -22.68 -7.72
N VAL A 246 0.06 -22.62 -7.45
CA VAL A 246 -0.55 -21.63 -6.56
C VAL A 246 -1.03 -22.34 -5.29
N SER A 247 -0.30 -22.15 -4.19
CA SER A 247 -0.57 -22.82 -2.91
C SER A 247 -1.44 -22.01 -1.95
N SER A 248 -1.92 -20.84 -2.34
CA SER A 248 -2.45 -19.84 -1.42
C SER A 248 -3.67 -20.30 -0.61
N LYS A 249 -3.78 -19.81 0.62
CA LYS A 249 -4.93 -20.07 1.51
C LYS A 249 -6.05 -19.06 1.34
N SER A 250 -5.74 -17.80 1.01
CA SER A 250 -6.75 -16.74 0.86
C SER A 250 -6.29 -15.62 -0.07
N GLU A 251 -6.88 -15.49 -1.27
CA GLU A 251 -6.49 -14.48 -2.27
C GLU A 251 -7.59 -13.95 -3.20
N GLY A 252 -7.68 -12.63 -3.35
CA GLY A 252 -8.73 -11.91 -4.09
C GLY A 252 -8.97 -12.43 -5.50
N GLY A 253 -7.86 -12.73 -6.13
CA GLY A 253 -7.76 -13.16 -7.50
C GLY A 253 -6.28 -13.20 -7.84
N PRO A 254 -5.59 -14.29 -7.51
CA PRO A 254 -4.17 -14.40 -7.79
C PRO A 254 -3.96 -14.25 -9.30
N LYS A 255 -3.29 -13.17 -9.72
CA LYS A 255 -3.03 -12.90 -11.14
C LYS A 255 -2.25 -14.04 -11.82
N ALA A 256 -1.51 -14.83 -11.04
CA ALA A 256 -0.82 -16.02 -11.49
C ALA A 256 -1.73 -17.01 -12.24
N ILE A 257 -3.00 -17.10 -11.85
CA ILE A 257 -4.00 -17.94 -12.51
C ILE A 257 -4.23 -17.50 -13.95
N LEU A 258 -4.47 -16.20 -14.14
CA LEU A 258 -4.70 -15.61 -15.45
C LEU A 258 -3.42 -15.61 -16.29
N GLN A 259 -2.27 -15.34 -15.66
CA GLN A 259 -0.97 -15.34 -16.33
C GLN A 259 -0.64 -16.73 -16.89
N ALA A 260 -0.73 -17.78 -16.05
CA ALA A 260 -0.48 -19.16 -16.48
C ALA A 260 -1.45 -19.61 -17.59
N ALA A 261 -2.75 -19.30 -17.44
CA ALA A 261 -3.76 -19.63 -18.43
C ALA A 261 -3.45 -18.96 -19.79
N LEU A 262 -3.15 -17.66 -19.79
CA LEU A 262 -2.84 -16.90 -21.02
C LEU A 262 -1.55 -17.36 -21.69
N THR A 263 -0.54 -17.81 -20.93
CA THR A 263 0.72 -18.34 -21.47
C THR A 263 0.67 -19.82 -21.81
N ARG A 264 -0.49 -20.48 -21.63
CA ARG A 264 -0.66 -21.93 -21.83
C ARG A 264 0.28 -22.77 -20.97
N THR A 265 0.58 -22.28 -19.78
CA THR A 265 1.38 -22.98 -18.78
C THR A 265 0.47 -23.88 -17.95
N MET A 266 0.85 -25.15 -17.74
CA MET A 266 0.13 -26.04 -16.83
C MET A 266 0.10 -25.42 -15.43
N ILE A 267 -1.02 -25.53 -14.72
CA ILE A 267 -1.17 -24.92 -13.40
C ILE A 267 -1.96 -25.82 -12.47
N PHE A 268 -1.45 -26.02 -11.25
CA PHE A 268 -2.24 -26.52 -10.13
C PHE A 268 -2.47 -25.38 -9.14
N SER A 269 -3.71 -25.18 -8.72
CA SER A 269 -4.09 -24.12 -7.78
C SER A 269 -4.94 -24.66 -6.64
N THR A 270 -4.75 -24.12 -5.44
CA THR A 270 -5.77 -24.22 -4.40
C THR A 270 -7.05 -23.50 -4.82
N ASP A 271 -8.19 -23.82 -4.18
CA ASP A 271 -9.47 -23.14 -4.40
C ASP A 271 -9.46 -21.70 -3.84
N VAL A 272 -8.83 -20.80 -4.58
CA VAL A 272 -8.72 -19.38 -4.22
C VAL A 272 -9.09 -18.45 -5.36
N GLY A 273 -9.89 -17.43 -5.05
CA GLY A 273 -10.14 -16.29 -5.92
C GLY A 273 -10.64 -16.68 -7.30
N LEU A 274 -9.76 -16.58 -8.29
CA LEU A 274 -10.05 -16.79 -9.72
C LEU A 274 -9.95 -18.27 -10.15
N ALA A 275 -9.58 -19.21 -9.25
CA ALA A 275 -9.31 -20.60 -9.63
C ALA A 275 -10.51 -21.28 -10.29
N GLN A 276 -11.66 -21.33 -9.63
CA GLN A 276 -12.86 -21.97 -10.18
C GLN A 276 -13.35 -21.34 -11.48
N ASP A 277 -13.16 -20.03 -11.62
CA ASP A 277 -13.61 -19.27 -12.80
C ASP A 277 -12.75 -19.56 -14.05
N PHE A 278 -11.46 -19.86 -13.89
CA PHE A 278 -10.49 -19.88 -15.01
C PHE A 278 -9.69 -21.16 -15.16
N ILE A 279 -9.67 -22.04 -14.16
CA ILE A 279 -8.91 -23.28 -14.16
C ILE A 279 -9.86 -24.48 -14.18
N HIS A 280 -9.52 -25.51 -14.95
CA HIS A 280 -10.21 -26.78 -14.97
C HIS A 280 -10.23 -27.43 -13.57
N GLU A 281 -11.36 -28.02 -13.19
CA GLU A 281 -11.60 -28.50 -11.82
C GLU A 281 -10.61 -29.58 -11.36
N ASP A 282 -10.13 -30.43 -12.28
CA ASP A 282 -9.14 -31.47 -11.96
C ASP A 282 -7.80 -30.92 -11.49
N LEU A 283 -7.49 -29.68 -11.89
CA LEU A 283 -6.27 -28.95 -11.55
C LEU A 283 -6.41 -28.13 -10.27
N ILE A 284 -7.60 -28.12 -9.66
CA ILE A 284 -7.83 -27.53 -8.36
C ILE A 284 -7.57 -28.58 -7.27
N TYR A 285 -6.73 -28.23 -6.29
CA TYR A 285 -6.30 -29.13 -5.24
C TYR A 285 -6.46 -28.54 -3.84
N ASN A 286 -6.30 -29.39 -2.83
CA ASN A 286 -6.24 -29.02 -1.42
C ASN A 286 -5.21 -29.91 -0.71
N GLU A 287 -5.08 -29.79 0.61
CA GLU A 287 -4.10 -30.56 1.36
C GLU A 287 -4.23 -32.09 1.24
N THR A 288 -5.43 -32.62 1.03
CA THR A 288 -5.66 -34.07 0.90
C THR A 288 -5.48 -34.59 -0.52
N SER A 289 -5.43 -33.69 -1.52
CA SER A 289 -5.27 -34.04 -2.94
C SER A 289 -3.94 -33.61 -3.55
N ILE A 290 -2.93 -33.28 -2.72
CA ILE A 290 -1.56 -32.97 -3.16
C ILE A 290 -0.96 -34.07 -4.05
N ASN A 291 -1.36 -35.33 -3.84
CA ASN A 291 -0.88 -36.46 -4.65
C ASN A 291 -1.12 -36.27 -6.14
N LYS A 292 -2.16 -35.54 -6.57
CA LYS A 292 -2.38 -35.20 -7.99
C LYS A 292 -1.16 -34.51 -8.62
N ILE A 293 -0.53 -33.60 -7.87
CA ILE A 293 0.67 -32.88 -8.33
C ILE A 293 1.87 -33.84 -8.38
N ILE A 294 2.02 -34.68 -7.36
CA ILE A 294 3.12 -35.65 -7.26
C ILE A 294 3.05 -36.64 -8.42
N ASP A 295 1.87 -37.20 -8.68
CA ASP A 295 1.62 -38.15 -9.75
C ASP A 295 1.87 -37.49 -11.11
N TRP A 296 1.43 -36.24 -11.28
CA TRP A 296 1.71 -35.48 -12.51
C TRP A 296 3.22 -35.28 -12.74
N VAL A 297 3.98 -34.89 -11.71
CA VAL A 297 5.44 -34.71 -11.81
C VAL A 297 6.18 -36.03 -12.04
N LYS A 298 5.69 -37.14 -11.49
CA LYS A 298 6.28 -38.47 -11.68
C LYS A 298 5.98 -39.07 -13.05
N ASN A 299 4.86 -38.70 -13.67
CA ASN A 299 4.49 -39.17 -14.99
C ASN A 299 5.33 -38.48 -16.06
N GLU A 300 6.29 -39.22 -16.64
CA GLU A 300 7.24 -38.70 -17.63
C GLU A 300 6.58 -38.38 -18.99
N HIS A 301 5.38 -38.90 -19.25
CA HIS A 301 4.59 -38.60 -20.44
C HIS A 301 3.43 -37.66 -20.10
N ARG A 302 3.43 -36.45 -20.70
CA ARG A 302 2.29 -35.53 -20.65
C ARG A 302 1.07 -36.22 -21.25
N GLN A 303 -0.03 -36.22 -20.51
CA GLN A 303 -1.25 -36.90 -20.93
C GLN A 303 -1.96 -36.05 -21.98
N ALA A 304 -2.68 -36.67 -22.92
CA ALA A 304 -3.51 -35.94 -23.88
C ALA A 304 -4.46 -34.94 -23.19
N LYS A 305 -4.92 -35.30 -21.97
CA LYS A 305 -5.74 -34.46 -21.10
C LYS A 305 -5.05 -33.17 -20.64
N ASP A 306 -3.73 -33.14 -20.51
CA ASP A 306 -3.01 -31.93 -20.10
C ASP A 306 -3.22 -30.80 -21.13
N LEU A 307 -3.18 -31.14 -22.43
CA LEU A 307 -3.43 -30.17 -23.50
C LEU A 307 -4.88 -29.70 -23.51
N GLU A 308 -5.83 -30.58 -23.21
CA GLU A 308 -7.24 -30.23 -23.07
C GLU A 308 -7.43 -29.20 -21.94
N TYR A 309 -6.93 -29.48 -20.75
CA TYR A 309 -7.03 -28.57 -19.61
C TYR A 309 -6.32 -27.23 -19.86
N ILE A 310 -5.13 -27.25 -20.47
CA ILE A 310 -4.39 -26.03 -20.82
C ILE A 310 -5.19 -25.17 -21.83
N ASN A 311 -5.76 -25.79 -22.86
CA ASN A 311 -6.54 -25.09 -23.87
C ASN A 311 -7.80 -24.48 -23.26
N GLU A 312 -8.51 -25.25 -22.42
CA GLU A 312 -9.71 -24.77 -21.75
C GLU A 312 -9.41 -23.57 -20.83
N ASN A 313 -8.35 -23.66 -20.02
CA ASN A 313 -7.91 -22.55 -19.16
C ASN A 313 -7.61 -21.30 -19.99
N TYR A 314 -6.87 -21.47 -21.10
CA TYR A 314 -6.53 -20.39 -22.02
C TYR A 314 -7.79 -19.76 -22.63
N GLU A 315 -8.74 -20.56 -23.10
CA GLU A 315 -9.98 -20.07 -23.72
C GLU A 315 -10.84 -19.27 -22.73
N ARG A 316 -11.01 -19.78 -21.50
CA ARG A 316 -11.70 -19.07 -20.42
C ARG A 316 -11.05 -17.70 -20.15
N ALA A 317 -9.72 -17.66 -20.03
CA ALA A 317 -8.97 -16.43 -19.77
C ALA A 317 -8.99 -15.45 -20.96
N ALA A 318 -8.69 -15.93 -22.17
CA ALA A 318 -8.61 -15.12 -23.39
C ALA A 318 -9.97 -14.50 -23.75
N ALA A 319 -11.05 -15.27 -23.63
CA ALA A 319 -12.41 -14.77 -23.88
C ALA A 319 -12.76 -13.61 -22.93
N MET A 320 -12.40 -13.75 -21.65
CA MET A 320 -12.74 -12.77 -20.61
C MET A 320 -11.85 -11.51 -20.63
N LEU A 321 -10.56 -11.69 -20.91
CA LEU A 321 -9.53 -10.64 -20.82
C LEU A 321 -9.25 -9.94 -22.16
N ASN A 322 -9.91 -10.37 -23.24
CA ASN A 322 -9.90 -9.64 -24.50
C ASN A 322 -10.31 -8.17 -24.25
N LYS A 323 -9.52 -7.21 -24.76
CA LYS A 323 -9.72 -5.78 -24.53
C LYS A 323 -11.14 -5.31 -24.86
N ASN A 324 -11.74 -5.78 -25.94
CA ASN A 324 -13.09 -5.37 -26.35
C ASN A 324 -14.16 -5.90 -25.38
N ASN A 325 -14.03 -7.15 -24.94
CA ASN A 325 -14.94 -7.74 -23.95
C ASN A 325 -14.79 -7.07 -22.58
N TYR A 326 -13.56 -6.73 -22.19
CA TYR A 326 -13.28 -6.03 -20.95
C TYR A 326 -13.83 -4.58 -20.97
N ILE A 327 -13.72 -3.88 -22.11
CA ILE A 327 -14.38 -2.58 -22.33
C ILE A 327 -15.90 -2.71 -22.19
N LYS A 328 -16.52 -3.73 -22.80
CA LYS A 328 -17.97 -3.97 -22.68
C LYS A 328 -18.41 -4.15 -21.22
N LYS A 329 -17.60 -4.80 -20.37
CA LYS A 329 -17.89 -4.91 -18.92
C LYS A 329 -17.90 -3.56 -18.22
N TYR A 330 -16.94 -2.69 -18.54
CA TYR A 330 -16.93 -1.32 -18.02
C TYR A 330 -18.10 -0.49 -18.57
N GLN A 331 -18.47 -0.67 -19.84
CA GLN A 331 -19.67 -0.03 -20.41
C GLN A 331 -20.95 -0.46 -19.67
N ASP A 332 -21.11 -1.75 -19.40
CA ASP A 332 -22.23 -2.29 -18.61
C ASP A 332 -22.23 -1.74 -17.18
N LEU A 333 -21.08 -1.71 -16.51
CA LEU A 333 -20.92 -1.08 -15.19
C LEU A 333 -21.41 0.38 -15.22
N ILE A 334 -20.94 1.19 -16.17
CA ILE A 334 -21.33 2.60 -16.27
C ILE A 334 -22.83 2.74 -16.59
N SER A 335 -23.38 1.88 -17.45
CA SER A 335 -24.82 1.83 -17.76
C SER A 335 -25.66 1.54 -16.50
N LYS A 336 -25.28 0.53 -15.71
CA LYS A 336 -25.93 0.20 -14.44
C LYS A 336 -25.82 1.35 -13.43
N LEU A 337 -24.65 1.96 -13.32
CA LEU A 337 -24.43 3.12 -12.45
C LEU A 337 -25.29 4.32 -12.88
N ASN A 338 -25.52 4.54 -14.16
CA ASN A 338 -26.43 5.59 -14.66
C ASN A 338 -27.89 5.31 -14.28
N LYS A 339 -28.33 4.05 -14.40
CA LYS A 339 -29.71 3.63 -14.06
C LYS A 339 -30.00 3.63 -12.55
N MET A 340 -28.99 3.51 -11.70
CA MET A 340 -29.18 3.57 -10.24
C MET A 340 -29.78 4.91 -9.81
N LYS A 341 -31.00 4.85 -9.26
CA LYS A 341 -31.69 6.00 -8.65
C LYS A 341 -30.79 6.63 -7.58
N GLN A 342 -30.58 7.95 -7.68
CA GLN A 342 -29.87 8.69 -6.64
C GLN A 342 -30.76 8.73 -5.38
N LYS A 343 -30.27 8.24 -4.24
CA LYS A 343 -30.91 8.41 -2.94
C LYS A 343 -30.82 9.89 -2.49
N LYS A 344 -31.57 10.78 -3.13
CA LYS A 344 -31.71 12.18 -2.70
C LYS A 344 -32.66 12.25 -1.51
N ILE A 345 -32.13 12.14 -0.28
CA ILE A 345 -32.91 12.48 0.93
C ILE A 345 -33.28 13.97 0.91
N LEU A 346 -32.47 14.81 0.24
CA LEU A 346 -32.61 16.26 0.30
C LEU A 346 -33.44 16.91 -0.82
N ALA A 347 -33.88 16.21 -1.86
CA ALA A 347 -34.71 16.87 -2.90
C ALA A 347 -36.06 17.36 -2.32
N THR A 348 -36.63 16.59 -1.40
CA THR A 348 -37.87 16.94 -0.68
C THR A 348 -37.65 18.00 0.41
N LEU A 349 -36.42 18.17 0.92
CA LEU A 349 -36.06 19.19 1.91
C LEU A 349 -35.56 20.51 1.29
N ILE A 350 -34.87 20.46 0.14
CA ILE A 350 -34.40 21.65 -0.60
C ILE A 350 -35.59 22.45 -1.14
N GLY A 351 -36.67 21.79 -1.56
CA GLY A 351 -37.93 22.46 -1.92
C GLY A 351 -38.52 23.28 -0.75
N ARG A 352 -38.28 22.86 0.51
CA ARG A 352 -38.69 23.60 1.72
C ARG A 352 -37.65 24.60 2.22
N LEU A 353 -36.36 24.42 1.92
CA LEU A 353 -35.25 25.23 2.44
C LEU A 353 -34.74 26.33 1.49
N ASN A 354 -35.25 26.42 0.25
CA ASN A 354 -34.98 27.54 -0.66
C ASN A 354 -35.52 28.91 -0.18
N LYS A 355 -36.14 28.99 1.00
CA LYS A 355 -36.55 30.25 1.64
C LYS A 355 -35.47 30.92 2.52
N TYR A 356 -34.27 30.35 2.68
CA TYR A 356 -33.27 30.91 3.59
C TYR A 356 -31.87 31.12 2.94
N PRO A 357 -31.41 32.38 2.78
CA PRO A 357 -30.08 32.73 2.24
C PRO A 357 -28.88 32.19 3.05
N THR A 358 -29.13 31.65 4.25
CA THR A 358 -28.11 31.13 5.18
C THR A 358 -27.60 29.73 4.83
N PHE A 359 -28.31 28.98 3.97
CA PHE A 359 -27.93 27.60 3.60
C PHE A 359 -26.69 27.53 2.70
N LEU A 360 -26.50 28.50 1.79
CA LEU A 360 -25.28 28.61 0.99
C LEU A 360 -24.07 28.90 1.90
N LYS A 361 -24.22 29.80 2.88
CA LYS A 361 -23.19 30.07 3.91
C LYS A 361 -22.85 28.81 4.71
N TRP A 362 -23.82 27.97 5.06
CA TRP A 362 -23.58 26.69 5.77
C TRP A 362 -22.83 25.67 4.90
N LYS A 363 -23.19 25.55 3.61
CA LYS A 363 -22.50 24.68 2.64
C LYS A 363 -21.04 25.08 2.46
N TYR A 364 -20.75 26.39 2.36
CA TYR A 364 -19.38 26.91 2.30
C TYR A 364 -18.62 26.77 3.62
N LYS A 365 -19.27 27.01 4.76
CA LYS A 365 -18.66 26.89 6.09
C LYS A 365 -18.32 25.43 6.42
N ILE A 366 -19.16 24.47 6.01
CA ILE A 366 -18.90 23.03 6.12
C ILE A 366 -17.83 22.57 5.12
N TYR A 367 -17.82 23.05 3.87
CA TYR A 367 -16.70 22.79 2.95
C TYR A 367 -15.37 23.31 3.50
N PHE A 368 -15.42 24.44 4.21
CA PHE A 368 -14.27 25.08 4.85
C PHE A 368 -13.82 24.36 6.13
N ILE A 369 -14.74 23.76 6.89
CA ILE A 369 -14.48 22.95 8.09
C ILE A 369 -14.00 21.54 7.71
N ILE A 370 -14.68 20.87 6.78
CA ILE A 370 -14.29 19.54 6.23
C ILE A 370 -12.98 19.63 5.45
N GLY A 371 -12.79 20.72 4.69
CA GLY A 371 -11.51 21.00 4.03
C GLY A 371 -10.37 21.30 5.01
N ARG A 372 -10.62 21.40 6.32
CA ARG A 372 -9.63 21.60 7.39
C ARG A 372 -9.22 20.30 8.09
N GLU A 373 -10.11 19.29 8.08
CA GLU A 373 -9.89 17.95 8.66
C GLU A 373 -9.42 16.90 7.64
N ILE A 374 -9.49 17.18 6.33
CA ILE A 374 -8.99 16.32 5.24
C ILE A 374 -7.68 16.92 4.68
N ARG A 375 -6.68 17.13 5.53
CA ARG A 375 -5.38 17.64 5.10
C ARG A 375 -4.29 16.77 5.73
N ASP A 376 -3.87 15.78 4.96
CA ASP A 376 -2.60 15.05 5.12
C ASP A 376 -1.44 16.06 5.26
N GLY A 377 -0.35 15.73 5.97
CA GLY A 377 0.83 16.59 6.08
C GLY A 377 1.35 17.08 4.72
N LEU A 378 1.22 16.23 3.69
CA LEU A 378 1.53 16.57 2.29
C LEU A 378 0.74 17.77 1.77
N PHE A 379 -0.49 17.99 2.21
CA PHE A 379 -1.29 19.16 1.81
C PHE A 379 -0.63 20.46 2.27
N TYR A 380 -0.18 20.51 3.52
CA TYR A 380 0.43 21.72 4.11
C TYR A 380 1.84 21.97 3.58
N LEU A 381 2.62 20.90 3.41
CA LEU A 381 3.94 20.98 2.75
C LEU A 381 3.81 21.56 1.34
N ASN A 382 2.78 21.18 0.57
CA ASN A 382 2.52 21.74 -0.76
C ASN A 382 2.05 23.21 -0.78
N LYS A 383 1.82 23.83 0.39
CA LYS A 383 1.48 25.26 0.50
C LYS A 383 2.69 26.15 0.80
N LEU A 384 3.85 25.56 1.08
CA LEU A 384 5.11 26.29 1.20
C LEU A 384 5.46 26.95 -0.14
N LYS A 385 6.08 28.13 -0.04
CA LYS A 385 6.56 28.93 -1.16
C LYS A 385 7.99 29.40 -0.90
N PRO A 386 8.73 29.84 -1.93
CA PRO A 386 10.00 30.51 -1.75
C PRO A 386 9.89 31.67 -0.76
N GLY A 387 10.78 31.70 0.23
CA GLY A 387 10.82 32.72 1.29
C GLY A 387 10.01 32.39 2.56
N ASP A 388 9.23 31.31 2.56
CA ASP A 388 8.62 30.80 3.79
C ASP A 388 9.71 30.18 4.70
N THR A 389 9.55 30.31 6.02
CA THR A 389 10.38 29.60 7.02
C THR A 389 9.65 28.37 7.55
N ALA A 390 10.35 27.24 7.62
CA ALA A 390 9.83 25.99 8.17
C ALA A 390 10.80 25.36 9.19
N ILE A 391 10.26 24.55 10.09
CA ILE A 391 11.02 23.83 11.12
C ILE A 391 10.66 22.34 11.05
N ASP A 392 11.67 21.48 11.00
CA ASP A 392 11.57 20.02 11.02
C ASP A 392 12.12 19.50 12.35
N CYS A 393 11.23 19.16 13.28
CA CYS A 393 11.59 18.58 14.58
C CYS A 393 11.56 17.05 14.46
N GLY A 394 12.71 16.41 14.75
CA GLY A 394 12.94 14.98 14.45
C GLY A 394 13.14 14.77 12.96
N ALA A 395 14.09 15.49 12.38
CA ALA A 395 14.32 15.50 10.94
C ALA A 395 14.83 14.15 10.40
N ASN A 396 15.43 13.32 11.26
CA ASN A 396 16.13 12.08 10.93
C ASN A 396 17.06 12.31 9.72
N ILE A 397 17.05 11.43 8.72
CA ILE A 397 17.84 11.56 7.48
C ILE A 397 17.24 12.58 6.47
N GLY A 398 16.35 13.47 6.93
CA GLY A 398 15.89 14.63 6.18
C GLY A 398 14.92 14.35 5.05
N LYS A 399 13.97 13.43 5.24
CA LYS A 399 12.89 13.18 4.25
C LYS A 399 12.01 14.42 4.08
N TYR A 400 11.43 14.92 5.18
CA TYR A 400 10.54 16.08 5.15
C TYR A 400 11.30 17.39 4.99
N THR A 401 12.50 17.49 5.56
CA THR A 401 13.45 18.58 5.31
C THR A 401 13.64 18.80 3.80
N LYS A 402 13.91 17.74 3.03
CA LYS A 402 14.05 17.83 1.57
C LYS A 402 12.77 18.36 0.92
N MET A 403 11.62 17.81 1.30
CA MET A 403 10.33 18.21 0.73
C MET A 403 10.00 19.68 0.97
N MET A 404 10.34 20.22 2.15
CA MET A 404 10.17 21.64 2.47
C MET A 404 11.14 22.51 1.67
N MET A 405 12.40 22.11 1.59
CA MET A 405 13.44 22.79 0.80
C MET A 405 13.09 22.82 -0.69
N ASP A 406 12.57 21.73 -1.26
CA ASP A 406 12.16 21.65 -2.67
C ASP A 406 11.02 22.63 -3.02
N LYS A 407 10.27 23.14 -2.01
CA LYS A 407 9.29 24.22 -2.17
C LYS A 407 9.89 25.63 -2.07
N GLY A 408 11.20 25.72 -1.83
CA GLY A 408 11.95 26.96 -1.69
C GLY A 408 11.94 27.55 -0.28
N ALA A 409 11.44 26.83 0.72
CA ALA A 409 11.45 27.28 2.12
C ALA A 409 12.87 27.28 2.71
N GLU A 410 13.10 28.17 3.67
CA GLU A 410 14.24 28.08 4.60
C GLU A 410 13.86 27.12 5.72
N VAL A 411 14.65 26.07 5.95
CA VAL A 411 14.31 24.96 6.84
C VAL A 411 15.34 24.86 7.98
N TYR A 412 14.85 24.86 9.22
CA TYR A 412 15.65 24.51 10.41
C TYR A 412 15.34 23.07 10.79
N ALA A 413 16.31 22.17 10.60
CA ALA A 413 16.15 20.73 10.78
C ALA A 413 16.87 20.26 12.04
N PHE A 414 16.09 19.88 13.05
CA PHE A 414 16.57 19.40 14.35
C PHE A 414 16.56 17.88 14.38
N GLU A 415 17.73 17.26 14.55
CA GLU A 415 17.88 15.82 14.72
C GLU A 415 18.82 15.52 15.89
N PRO A 416 18.35 14.91 17.00
CA PRO A 416 19.19 14.59 18.15
C PRO A 416 20.09 13.36 17.95
N ASN A 417 19.72 12.39 17.11
CA ASN A 417 20.51 11.18 16.91
C ASN A 417 21.74 11.50 16.05
N PRO A 418 22.97 11.36 16.56
CA PRO A 418 24.18 11.78 15.85
C PRO A 418 24.42 11.01 14.54
N TYR A 419 23.96 9.75 14.44
CA TYR A 419 24.10 8.94 13.23
C TYR A 419 23.13 9.41 12.14
N ALA A 420 21.87 9.62 12.49
CA ALA A 420 20.89 10.22 11.58
C ALA A 420 21.29 11.63 11.15
N PHE A 421 21.78 12.43 12.10
CA PHE A 421 22.29 13.78 11.84
C PHE A 421 23.48 13.77 10.88
N GLY A 422 24.36 12.76 10.96
CA GLY A 422 25.46 12.58 10.02
C GLY A 422 24.96 12.48 8.57
N GLU A 423 23.95 11.65 8.33
CA GLU A 423 23.34 11.51 7.01
C GLU A 423 22.53 12.75 6.59
N LEU A 424 21.81 13.37 7.53
CA LEU A 424 21.12 14.65 7.30
C LEU A 424 22.09 15.72 6.80
N SER A 425 23.23 15.86 7.46
CA SER A 425 24.25 16.86 7.13
C SER A 425 24.91 16.58 5.78
N LYS A 426 25.22 15.30 5.48
CA LYS A 426 25.75 14.89 4.16
C LYS A 426 24.77 15.17 3.02
N LYS A 427 23.46 15.09 3.30
CA LYS A 427 22.40 15.32 2.31
C LYS A 427 22.19 16.80 1.97
N PHE A 428 22.54 17.71 2.87
CA PHE A 428 22.38 19.15 2.69
C PHE A 428 23.70 19.93 2.94
N PRO A 429 24.80 19.59 2.23
CA PRO A 429 26.07 20.25 2.44
C PRO A 429 26.01 21.69 1.91
N GLY A 430 26.33 22.68 2.73
CA GLY A 430 26.49 24.07 2.28
C GLY A 430 25.22 24.73 1.71
N SER A 431 24.03 24.23 2.04
CA SER A 431 22.77 24.87 1.62
C SER A 431 22.48 26.10 2.48
N ASN A 432 22.46 27.29 1.89
CA ASN A 432 22.02 28.52 2.58
C ASN A 432 20.53 28.48 3.01
N LYS A 433 19.78 27.45 2.59
CA LYS A 433 18.35 27.29 2.88
C LYS A 433 18.05 26.19 3.89
N VAL A 434 19.01 25.35 4.26
CA VAL A 434 18.77 24.26 5.21
C VAL A 434 19.81 24.32 6.31
N HIS A 435 19.33 24.53 7.54
CA HIS A 435 20.14 24.62 8.74
C HIS A 435 19.99 23.34 9.53
N CYS A 436 20.93 22.40 9.36
CA CYS A 436 20.96 21.14 10.10
C CYS A 436 21.53 21.39 11.51
N ILE A 437 20.78 21.02 12.56
CA ILE A 437 21.14 21.25 13.96
C ILE A 437 21.10 19.91 14.70
N ASN A 438 22.27 19.48 15.22
CA ASN A 438 22.41 18.23 15.99
C ASN A 438 21.91 18.40 17.43
N LYS A 439 20.61 18.67 17.57
CA LYS A 439 19.90 18.82 18.84
C LYS A 439 18.47 18.34 18.67
N GLY A 440 17.90 17.79 19.74
CA GLY A 440 16.46 17.59 19.84
C GLY A 440 15.76 18.88 20.28
N VAL A 441 14.43 18.91 20.19
CA VAL A 441 13.62 20.04 20.66
C VAL A 441 12.89 19.66 21.94
N TYR A 442 12.78 20.62 22.86
CA TYR A 442 12.15 20.43 24.16
C TYR A 442 11.59 21.75 24.72
N THR A 443 11.26 21.80 26.01
CA THR A 443 10.72 22.97 26.70
C THR A 443 11.79 23.89 27.29
N GLN A 444 13.05 23.44 27.35
CA GLN A 444 14.18 24.18 27.89
C GLN A 444 15.49 23.70 27.24
N ASN A 445 16.53 24.54 27.29
CA ASN A 445 17.89 24.11 26.94
C ASN A 445 18.41 23.15 28.01
N THR A 446 18.66 21.90 27.64
CA THR A 446 19.11 20.86 28.58
C THR A 446 19.80 19.73 27.82
N THR A 447 20.28 18.73 28.53
CA THR A 447 20.71 17.44 27.97
C THR A 447 19.85 16.32 28.53
N MET A 448 19.52 15.32 27.71
CA MET A 448 18.77 14.14 28.15
C MET A 448 19.31 12.88 27.45
N PRO A 449 19.11 11.68 28.04
CA PRO A 449 19.36 10.43 27.34
C PRO A 449 18.37 10.27 26.18
N LEU A 450 18.91 10.04 24.98
CA LEU A 450 18.18 9.52 23.84
C LEU A 450 18.39 8.01 23.80
N TYR A 451 17.37 7.25 24.17
CA TYR A 451 17.39 5.80 24.14
C TYR A 451 17.31 5.31 22.70
N LEU A 452 18.25 4.44 22.34
CA LEU A 452 18.33 3.88 20.99
C LEU A 452 17.37 2.70 20.85
N HIS A 453 16.92 2.47 19.62
CA HIS A 453 16.13 1.29 19.29
C HIS A 453 16.91 0.01 19.65
N LYS A 454 16.21 -1.04 20.08
CA LYS A 454 16.84 -2.30 20.53
C LYS A 454 17.72 -3.00 19.47
N ASN A 455 17.53 -2.67 18.19
CA ASN A 455 18.32 -3.16 17.05
C ASN A 455 19.37 -2.12 16.56
N ALA A 456 19.62 -1.03 17.29
CA ALA A 456 20.54 0.02 16.84
C ALA A 456 21.97 -0.48 16.63
N SER A 457 22.39 -1.54 17.33
CA SER A 457 23.68 -2.21 17.10
C SER A 457 23.81 -2.86 15.72
N GLU A 458 22.70 -3.17 15.04
CA GLU A 458 22.71 -3.72 13.68
C GLU A 458 22.95 -2.62 12.63
N ASP A 459 22.30 -1.47 12.81
CA ASP A 459 22.41 -0.29 11.95
C ASP A 459 21.84 0.93 12.66
N GLN A 460 22.72 1.83 13.11
CA GLN A 460 22.36 3.00 13.90
C GLN A 460 21.58 4.05 13.12
N VAL A 461 21.71 4.09 11.79
CA VAL A 461 21.01 5.02 10.91
C VAL A 461 19.62 4.48 10.58
N LYS A 462 19.51 3.22 10.20
CA LYS A 462 18.21 2.58 9.87
C LYS A 462 17.26 2.62 11.06
N TRP A 463 17.79 2.34 12.25
CA TRP A 463 16.98 2.23 13.45
C TRP A 463 16.86 3.54 14.24
N SER A 464 17.44 4.64 13.74
CA SER A 464 17.33 5.97 14.37
C SER A 464 15.87 6.42 14.54
N ILE A 465 14.98 6.05 13.59
CA ILE A 465 13.53 6.32 13.61
C ILE A 465 12.88 5.83 14.92
N GLY A 466 13.42 4.76 15.51
CA GLY A 466 12.86 4.18 16.72
C GLY A 466 13.34 4.84 18.02
N SER A 467 14.30 5.76 17.97
CA SER A 467 14.90 6.39 19.16
C SER A 467 13.88 7.23 19.93
N SER A 468 14.04 7.38 21.25
CA SER A 468 13.10 8.16 22.06
C SER A 468 13.75 8.73 23.30
N LEU A 469 13.20 9.85 23.80
CA LEU A 469 13.54 10.41 25.11
C LEU A 469 12.81 9.67 26.26
N LEU A 470 11.90 8.76 25.95
CA LEU A 470 11.14 7.98 26.93
C LEU A 470 11.80 6.62 27.18
N GLU A 471 12.30 6.42 28.39
CA GLU A 471 12.97 5.17 28.81
C GLU A 471 12.06 3.93 28.73
N TYR A 472 10.74 4.12 28.86
CA TYR A 472 9.75 3.04 28.91
C TYR A 472 9.16 2.67 27.54
N LYS A 473 9.68 3.20 26.42
CA LYS A 473 9.16 2.88 25.08
C LYS A 473 9.45 1.42 24.71
N GLY A 474 8.45 0.66 24.25
CA GLY A 474 8.60 -0.80 24.08
C GLY A 474 9.59 -1.30 23.01
N ASN A 475 10.17 -0.42 22.20
CA ASN A 475 11.11 -0.75 21.12
C ASN A 475 12.53 -0.22 21.34
N ILE A 476 12.82 0.41 22.49
CA ILE A 476 14.17 0.88 22.84
C ILE A 476 14.85 -0.10 23.80
N ASN A 477 16.18 -0.03 23.89
CA ASN A 477 16.93 -0.71 24.93
C ASN A 477 17.31 0.33 26.01
N PRO A 478 16.73 0.27 27.24
CA PRO A 478 17.02 1.26 28.28
C PRO A 478 18.49 1.38 28.66
N LYS A 479 19.28 0.33 28.38
CA LYS A 479 20.73 0.31 28.65
C LYS A 479 21.57 0.93 27.54
N ASP A 480 20.98 1.23 26.38
CA ASP A 480 21.67 1.76 25.21
C ASP A 480 21.11 3.15 24.87
N TYR A 481 21.83 4.19 25.30
CA TYR A 481 21.43 5.57 25.13
C TYR A 481 22.63 6.48 24.84
N ILE A 482 22.35 7.62 24.22
CA ILE A 482 23.32 8.68 23.97
C ILE A 482 22.81 9.96 24.63
N VAL A 483 23.68 10.68 25.34
CA VAL A 483 23.31 11.99 25.89
C VAL A 483 23.27 13.01 24.76
N VAL A 484 22.11 13.58 24.50
CA VAL A 484 21.89 14.54 23.42
C VAL A 484 21.52 15.91 23.97
N GLY A 485 21.93 16.96 23.25
CA GLY A 485 21.51 18.32 23.54
C GLY A 485 20.07 18.56 23.09
N LEU A 486 19.29 19.23 23.93
CA LEU A 486 17.93 19.67 23.64
C LEU A 486 17.85 21.19 23.68
N ILE A 487 17.07 21.76 22.77
CA ILE A 487 16.83 23.21 22.70
C ILE A 487 15.41 23.56 23.14
N ASP A 488 15.25 24.70 23.81
CA ASP A 488 13.93 25.31 24.00
C ASP A 488 13.33 25.74 22.65
N LEU A 489 12.32 25.00 22.17
CA LEU A 489 11.67 25.31 20.91
C LEU A 489 10.91 26.65 20.97
N SER A 490 10.31 26.98 22.11
CA SER A 490 9.57 28.23 22.29
C SER A 490 10.51 29.43 22.22
N GLY A 491 11.63 29.37 22.93
CA GLY A 491 12.72 30.35 22.86
C GLY A 491 13.30 30.48 21.46
N PHE A 492 13.58 29.36 20.79
CA PHE A 492 14.10 29.36 19.42
C PHE A 492 13.15 30.05 18.44
N ILE A 493 11.86 29.67 18.41
CA ILE A 493 10.85 30.29 17.55
C ILE A 493 10.73 31.78 17.84
N ASN A 494 10.80 32.17 19.11
CA ASN A 494 10.73 33.57 19.48
C ASN A 494 11.93 34.38 18.99
N SER A 495 13.14 33.80 19.05
CA SER A 495 14.39 34.43 18.64
C SER A 495 14.49 34.70 17.14
N LEU A 496 13.77 33.93 16.30
CA LEU A 496 13.79 34.11 14.85
C LEU A 496 13.15 35.43 14.40
N GLY A 497 12.35 36.09 15.25
CA GLY A 497 11.77 37.40 14.95
C GLY A 497 10.77 37.43 13.78
N ARG A 498 10.33 36.28 13.27
CA ARG A 498 9.46 36.15 12.08
C ARG A 498 8.41 35.05 12.22
N GLU A 499 7.39 35.08 11.36
CA GLU A 499 6.37 34.03 11.29
C GLU A 499 6.96 32.73 10.72
N ILE A 500 6.64 31.60 11.34
CA ILE A 500 7.00 30.27 10.88
C ILE A 500 5.81 29.68 10.15
N LYS A 501 6.00 29.38 8.87
CA LYS A 501 4.93 28.88 8.01
C LYS A 501 4.52 27.47 8.39
N LEU A 502 5.48 26.62 8.72
CA LEU A 502 5.22 25.22 9.02
C LEU A 502 6.21 24.70 10.06
N VAL A 503 5.70 24.03 11.09
CA VAL A 503 6.49 23.23 12.02
C VAL A 503 6.00 21.79 11.89
N LYS A 504 6.88 20.86 11.52
CA LYS A 504 6.64 19.41 11.63
C LYS A 504 7.23 18.95 12.96
N MET A 505 6.44 18.25 13.76
CA MET A 505 6.81 17.75 15.07
C MET A 505 6.55 16.25 15.16
N ASP A 506 7.64 15.52 15.24
CA ASP A 506 7.67 14.08 15.48
C ASP A 506 8.95 13.85 16.26
N VAL A 507 8.77 13.83 17.58
CA VAL A 507 9.84 13.88 18.59
C VAL A 507 9.69 12.73 19.57
N GLU A 508 8.86 11.76 19.20
CA GLU A 508 8.77 10.44 19.82
C GLU A 508 8.56 10.49 21.34
N GLY A 509 7.54 11.23 21.79
CA GLY A 509 6.95 11.07 23.13
C GLY A 509 6.91 12.31 24.04
N VAL A 510 7.42 13.46 23.60
CA VAL A 510 7.43 14.73 24.38
C VAL A 510 6.59 15.84 23.72
N GLU A 511 5.71 15.48 22.79
CA GLU A 511 4.89 16.43 22.03
C GLU A 511 3.98 17.26 22.94
N CYS A 512 3.40 16.65 23.98
CA CYS A 512 2.44 17.33 24.84
C CYS A 512 3.09 18.47 25.64
N GLU A 513 4.29 18.21 26.17
CA GLU A 513 5.11 19.15 26.93
C GLU A 513 5.52 20.34 26.05
N ILE A 514 6.00 20.06 24.84
CA ILE A 514 6.43 21.11 23.91
C ILE A 514 5.23 21.96 23.46
N ILE A 515 4.11 21.33 23.08
CA ILE A 515 2.92 22.09 22.65
C ILE A 515 2.40 22.95 23.80
N THR A 516 2.40 22.44 25.03
CA THR A 516 2.01 23.21 26.22
C THR A 516 2.90 24.44 26.38
N SER A 517 4.23 24.28 26.30
CA SER A 517 5.19 25.38 26.34
C SER A 517 4.99 26.40 25.18
N LEU A 518 4.69 25.93 23.96
CA LEU A 518 4.39 26.81 22.83
C LEU A 518 3.14 27.66 23.07
N ILE A 519 2.14 27.10 23.75
CA ILE A 519 0.91 27.82 24.12
C ILE A 519 1.22 28.86 25.21
N ASP A 520 1.88 28.44 26.29
CA ASP A 520 2.18 29.28 27.45
C ASP A 520 3.08 30.46 27.10
N SER A 521 4.11 30.24 26.29
CA SER A 521 5.03 31.28 25.82
C SER A 521 4.44 32.19 24.74
N GLY A 522 3.26 31.85 24.19
CA GLY A 522 2.68 32.53 23.04
C GLY A 522 3.39 32.27 21.72
N ALA A 523 4.46 31.47 21.68
CA ALA A 523 5.19 31.10 20.46
C ALA A 523 4.26 30.43 19.42
N ILE A 524 3.22 29.73 19.88
CA ILE A 524 2.19 29.14 19.00
C ILE A 524 1.53 30.16 18.06
N LYS A 525 1.49 31.45 18.44
CA LYS A 525 0.91 32.53 17.60
C LYS A 525 1.79 32.89 16.40
N LYS A 526 3.10 32.58 16.47
CA LYS A 526 4.05 32.78 15.37
C LYS A 526 4.05 31.62 14.38
N ILE A 527 3.34 30.52 14.67
CA ILE A 527 3.31 29.33 13.82
C ILE A 527 2.01 29.32 13.00
N LYS A 528 2.10 29.23 11.67
CA LYS A 528 0.91 29.15 10.82
C LYS A 528 0.30 27.75 10.84
N TRP A 529 1.13 26.71 10.74
CA TRP A 529 0.74 25.31 10.76
C TRP A 529 1.73 24.50 11.62
N LEU A 530 1.24 23.92 12.71
CA LEU A 530 1.95 22.94 13.54
C LEU A 530 1.38 21.55 13.25
N LEU A 531 2.17 20.70 12.58
CA LEU A 531 1.83 19.32 12.23
C LEU A 531 2.50 18.40 13.25
N VAL A 532 1.72 17.58 13.95
CA VAL A 532 2.19 16.77 15.08
C VAL A 532 1.89 15.30 14.82
N GLU A 533 2.89 14.44 14.87
CA GLU A 533 2.70 12.99 14.79
C GLU A 533 2.07 12.47 16.08
N GLY A 534 0.97 11.75 15.94
CA GLY A 534 0.15 11.33 17.07
C GLY A 534 0.61 10.00 17.67
N HIS A 535 1.64 10.01 18.52
CA HIS A 535 2.11 8.80 19.22
C HIS A 535 1.14 8.26 20.30
N GLY A 536 0.07 9.00 20.63
CA GLY A 536 -0.86 8.68 21.71
C GLY A 536 -1.67 7.38 21.59
N LYS A 537 -1.64 6.67 20.45
CA LYS A 537 -2.23 5.32 20.32
C LYS A 537 -1.27 4.20 20.72
N ARG A 538 0.04 4.47 20.74
CA ARG A 538 1.10 3.48 21.02
C ARG A 538 1.60 3.54 22.47
N ILE A 539 1.30 4.61 23.20
CA ILE A 539 1.75 4.86 24.58
C ILE A 539 0.52 5.21 25.46
N PRO A 540 -0.04 4.25 26.23
CA PRO A 540 -1.23 4.43 27.06
C PRO A 540 -1.14 5.64 28.01
N GLU A 541 0.03 5.90 28.58
CA GLU A 541 0.32 6.97 29.55
C GLU A 541 0.17 8.37 28.94
N MET A 542 0.39 8.51 27.62
CA MET A 542 0.25 9.78 26.92
C MET A 542 -1.20 10.14 26.59
N ARG A 543 -2.13 9.19 26.66
CA ARG A 543 -3.53 9.41 26.26
C ARG A 543 -4.20 10.47 27.13
N VAL A 544 -3.97 10.43 28.44
CA VAL A 544 -4.55 11.39 29.40
C VAL A 544 -4.01 12.80 29.15
N LYS A 545 -2.68 12.96 29.03
CA LYS A 545 -2.04 14.25 28.73
C LYS A 545 -2.51 14.82 27.39
N MET A 546 -2.61 13.97 26.37
CA MET A 546 -3.07 14.37 25.04
C MET A 546 -4.54 14.81 25.04
N ASP A 547 -5.41 14.13 25.79
CA ASP A 547 -6.82 14.51 25.90
C ASP A 547 -6.97 15.86 26.65
N GLN A 548 -6.24 16.06 27.75
CA GLN A 548 -6.17 17.35 28.45
C GLN A 548 -5.68 18.49 27.54
N LEU A 549 -4.64 18.24 26.75
CA LEU A 549 -4.11 19.22 25.79
C LEU A 549 -5.14 19.56 24.72
N LYS A 550 -5.87 18.58 24.18
CA LYS A 550 -6.94 18.83 23.20
C LYS A 550 -8.07 19.66 23.79
N ASP A 551 -8.46 19.41 25.03
CA ASP A 551 -9.47 20.21 25.73
C ASP A 551 -9.01 21.65 25.92
N ARG A 552 -7.73 21.85 26.30
CA ARG A 552 -7.12 23.18 26.38
C ARG A 552 -7.12 23.91 25.04
N ILE A 553 -6.65 23.25 23.97
CA ILE A 553 -6.65 23.78 22.59
C ILE A 553 -8.06 24.23 22.17
N LYS A 554 -9.08 23.44 22.51
CA LYS A 554 -10.49 23.75 22.23
C LYS A 554 -10.97 24.95 23.04
N LYS A 555 -10.66 25.01 24.34
CA LYS A 555 -11.03 26.11 25.25
C LYS A 555 -10.40 27.44 24.80
N GLU A 556 -9.12 27.42 24.43
CA GLU A 556 -8.37 28.59 23.97
C GLU A 556 -8.59 28.92 22.48
N LYS A 557 -9.40 28.11 21.78
CA LYS A 557 -9.74 28.30 20.36
C LYS A 557 -8.52 28.36 19.44
N ILE A 558 -7.48 27.58 19.74
CA ILE A 558 -6.25 27.45 18.94
C ILE A 558 -6.58 26.62 17.69
N LYS A 559 -6.20 27.08 16.49
CA LYS A 559 -6.67 26.51 15.21
C LYS A 559 -5.57 26.13 14.21
N ASN A 560 -4.33 26.16 14.64
CA ASN A 560 -3.12 25.95 13.85
C ASN A 560 -2.39 24.65 14.21
N ILE A 561 -2.93 23.81 15.09
CA ILE A 561 -2.34 22.51 15.50
C ILE A 561 -3.12 21.36 14.84
N TYR A 562 -2.39 20.39 14.26
CA TYR A 562 -2.95 19.27 13.49
C TYR A 562 -2.30 17.95 13.90
N PHE A 563 -3.10 17.01 14.44
CA PHE A 563 -2.63 15.81 15.16
C PHE A 563 -2.63 14.48 14.38
N ASN A 564 -2.76 14.48 13.05
CA ASN A 564 -2.67 13.26 12.23
C ASN A 564 -2.21 13.67 10.82
N TRP A 565 -0.91 13.59 10.56
CA TRP A 565 -0.34 14.00 9.28
C TRP A 565 0.32 12.84 8.50
N ASP A 566 0.41 11.65 9.09
CA ASP A 566 0.83 10.40 8.43
C ASP A 566 -0.18 9.82 7.42
#